data_AF-A0A1E7FGK0-F1
#
_entry.id   AF-A0A1E7FGK0-F1
#
_cell.length_a   1.000
_cell.length_b   1.000
_cell.length_c   1.000
_cell.angle_alpha   90.00
_cell.angle_beta   90.00
_cell.angle_gamma   90.00
#
_symmetry.space_group_name_H-M   'P 1'
#
loop_
_entity.id
_entity.type
_entity.pdbx_description
1 polymer ?
#
loop_
_entity_poly.entity_id
_entity_poly.type
_entity_poly.pdbx_seq_one_letter_code
_entity_poly.pdbx_strand_id
1 'polypeptide(L)'
;MKTTQSYYASGVLILVSIAAQTLAFVPIDNQHNKISIRTSVIDVTTTTTKLQVLWDPLNEIEHDVGLVEFPTDKQRMAIKKEAKQRKSRKQLPYFSLSEEEMNGEWSDETFSTVWKQLTETEMMEIKGVCRTDRRAVFRQAKLFCEELEDMISSLPVALISTKGHTALIFCPTLPQEHPDKFILRTSVGQKNVWRSRPKALRDNRGQIIKE
;
A
#
# COMPACT_ATOMS: atom_id res chain seq x y z
N MET A 1 -61.19 -39.38 -28.28
CA MET A 1 -59.72 -39.33 -28.08
C MET A 1 -59.50 -39.54 -26.58
N LYS A 2 -58.92 -40.62 -26.03
CA LYS A 2 -57.70 -41.40 -26.41
C LYS A 2 -56.53 -40.42 -26.67
N THR A 3 -55.39 -40.43 -25.95
CA THR A 3 -54.73 -41.53 -25.21
C THR A 3 -53.72 -41.01 -24.15
N THR A 4 -53.61 -41.77 -23.06
CA THR A 4 -52.44 -42.15 -22.21
C THR A 4 -51.01 -41.56 -22.36
N GLN A 5 -50.26 -41.71 -21.23
CA GLN A 5 -48.78 -41.93 -21.10
C GLN A 5 -47.83 -40.71 -21.18
N SER A 6 -46.67 -40.63 -20.48
CA SER A 6 -46.06 -41.50 -19.42
C SER A 6 -45.03 -40.75 -18.51
N TYR A 7 -44.63 -41.40 -17.41
CA TYR A 7 -43.44 -41.17 -16.55
C TYR A 7 -42.10 -41.04 -17.29
N TYR A 8 -41.14 -40.31 -16.69
CA TYR A 8 -39.77 -40.82 -16.40
C TYR A 8 -39.18 -40.19 -15.13
N ALA A 9 -38.43 -40.99 -14.38
CA ALA A 9 -37.71 -40.59 -13.16
C ALA A 9 -36.19 -40.48 -13.42
N SER A 10 -35.40 -40.38 -12.35
CA SER A 10 -33.93 -40.27 -12.25
C SER A 10 -33.44 -38.82 -12.12
N GLY A 11 -32.62 -38.43 -11.14
CA GLY A 11 -31.97 -39.20 -10.08
C GLY A 11 -30.45 -39.08 -10.14
N VAL A 12 -29.89 -38.08 -9.46
CA VAL A 12 -28.44 -37.97 -9.21
C VAL A 12 -28.23 -37.55 -7.76
N LEU A 13 -27.85 -38.52 -6.93
CA LEU A 13 -27.43 -38.33 -5.54
C LEU A 13 -25.90 -38.21 -5.55
N ILE A 14 -25.36 -37.00 -5.40
CA ILE A 14 -23.90 -36.80 -5.30
C ILE A 14 -23.48 -36.96 -3.84
N LEU A 15 -23.02 -38.17 -3.50
CA LEU A 15 -22.26 -38.43 -2.28
C LEU A 15 -20.83 -37.93 -2.46
N VAL A 16 -20.47 -36.84 -1.77
CA VAL A 16 -19.07 -36.41 -1.65
C VAL A 16 -18.48 -36.99 -0.37
N SER A 17 -17.50 -37.87 -0.51
CA SER A 17 -16.81 -38.54 0.60
C SER A 17 -15.96 -37.57 1.40
N ILE A 18 -16.18 -37.50 2.72
CA ILE A 18 -15.31 -36.80 3.66
C ILE A 18 -14.11 -37.70 3.97
N ALA A 19 -12.98 -37.45 3.31
CA ALA A 19 -11.70 -38.09 3.65
C ALA A 19 -11.03 -37.32 4.79
N ALA A 20 -10.91 -37.93 5.97
CA ALA A 20 -10.26 -37.33 7.12
C ALA A 20 -8.74 -37.24 6.90
N GLN A 21 -8.16 -36.05 7.10
CA GLN A 21 -6.71 -35.87 7.19
C GLN A 21 -6.27 -35.90 8.65
N THR A 22 -5.43 -36.87 8.98
CA THR A 22 -4.84 -37.04 10.32
C THR A 22 -3.71 -36.04 10.52
N LEU A 23 -3.88 -35.07 11.43
CA LEU A 23 -2.79 -34.20 11.87
C LEU A 23 -1.81 -34.99 12.74
N ALA A 24 -0.60 -35.22 12.22
CA ALA A 24 0.50 -35.80 12.98
C ALA A 24 1.04 -34.75 13.98
N PHE A 25 0.87 -35.02 15.27
CA PHE A 25 1.35 -34.19 16.37
C PHE A 25 2.88 -34.30 16.50
N VAL A 26 3.60 -33.20 16.28
CA VAL A 26 5.06 -33.12 16.49
C VAL A 26 5.33 -32.48 17.87
N PRO A 27 6.07 -33.13 18.78
CA PRO A 27 6.36 -32.57 20.09
C PRO A 27 7.34 -31.38 19.99
N ILE A 28 7.06 -30.34 20.80
CA ILE A 28 7.91 -29.16 20.93
C ILE A 28 9.03 -29.46 21.92
N ASP A 29 10.25 -29.62 21.43
CA ASP A 29 11.44 -29.79 22.27
C ASP A 29 11.95 -28.43 22.76
N ASN A 30 11.77 -28.17 24.04
CA ASN A 30 12.14 -26.91 24.69
C ASN A 30 13.63 -26.96 25.10
N GLN A 31 14.54 -26.56 24.21
CA GLN A 31 15.94 -26.35 24.60
C GLN A 31 16.28 -24.86 24.80
N HIS A 32 16.46 -24.50 26.07
CA HIS A 32 17.08 -23.26 26.49
C HIS A 32 18.49 -23.12 25.90
N ASN A 33 18.69 -22.17 24.98
CA ASN A 33 20.03 -21.68 24.65
C ASN A 33 20.23 -20.23 25.10
N LYS A 34 21.13 -20.07 26.06
CA LYS A 34 21.40 -18.85 26.81
C LYS A 34 22.44 -18.01 26.07
N ILE A 35 22.03 -17.28 25.04
CA ILE A 35 22.95 -16.48 24.21
C ILE A 35 23.11 -15.07 24.81
N SER A 36 24.28 -14.85 25.41
CA SER A 36 24.77 -13.52 25.82
C SER A 36 25.22 -12.73 24.59
N ILE A 37 24.46 -11.72 24.19
CA ILE A 37 24.89 -10.79 23.13
C ILE A 37 25.62 -9.61 23.75
N ARG A 38 26.95 -9.67 23.71
CA ARG A 38 27.81 -8.48 23.82
C ARG A 38 27.59 -7.59 22.59
N THR A 39 27.74 -6.28 22.81
CA THR A 39 27.85 -5.27 21.76
C THR A 39 28.94 -5.62 20.75
N SER A 40 28.56 -5.66 19.46
CA SER A 40 29.47 -5.40 18.34
C SER A 40 28.73 -4.54 17.33
N VAL A 41 29.28 -3.37 17.03
CA VAL A 41 28.86 -2.53 15.91
C VAL A 41 29.02 -3.36 14.64
N ILE A 42 27.99 -3.42 13.79
CA ILE A 42 28.09 -3.98 12.45
C ILE A 42 27.53 -2.95 11.49
N ASP A 43 28.43 -2.20 10.85
CA ASP A 43 28.13 -1.58 9.56
C ASP A 43 27.80 -2.69 8.57
N VAL A 44 26.58 -2.69 8.04
CA VAL A 44 26.26 -3.48 6.84
C VAL A 44 25.72 -2.56 5.77
N THR A 45 26.62 -2.14 4.90
CA THR A 45 26.28 -1.74 3.53
C THR A 45 25.65 -2.94 2.82
N THR A 46 24.31 -2.99 2.76
CA THR A 46 23.61 -3.91 1.84
C THR A 46 22.83 -3.10 0.81
N THR A 47 23.42 -2.99 -0.37
CA THR A 47 22.75 -2.58 -1.60
C THR A 47 21.54 -3.48 -1.86
N THR A 48 20.34 -2.95 -1.65
CA THR A 48 19.13 -3.45 -2.30
C THR A 48 18.56 -2.29 -3.12
N THR A 49 18.51 -2.48 -4.43
CA THR A 49 18.10 -1.48 -5.41
C THR A 49 16.59 -1.33 -5.39
N LYS A 50 16.08 -0.58 -4.40
CA LYS A 50 14.69 -0.12 -4.44
C LYS A 50 14.62 1.16 -5.25
N LEU A 51 13.69 1.22 -6.19
CA LEU A 51 13.43 2.39 -7.03
C LEU A 51 13.21 3.60 -6.14
N GLN A 52 13.99 4.65 -6.38
CA GLN A 52 13.89 5.91 -5.65
C GLN A 52 13.58 7.01 -6.63
N VAL A 53 12.33 7.46 -6.59
CA VAL A 53 11.84 8.45 -7.53
C VAL A 53 11.24 9.60 -6.74
N LEU A 54 12.00 10.69 -6.62
CA LEU A 54 11.43 12.01 -6.39
C LEU A 54 10.73 12.42 -7.69
N TRP A 55 9.50 11.93 -7.92
CA TRP A 55 8.81 12.19 -9.19
C TRP A 55 8.28 13.63 -9.24
N ASP A 56 9.14 14.50 -9.74
CA ASP A 56 8.83 15.82 -10.27
C ASP A 56 9.65 15.96 -11.58
N PRO A 57 9.05 15.69 -12.76
CA PRO A 57 9.78 15.58 -14.04
C PRO A 57 10.39 16.91 -14.53
N LEU A 58 10.39 17.95 -13.70
CA LEU A 58 11.01 19.25 -13.93
C LEU A 58 12.21 19.53 -13.00
N ASN A 59 12.53 18.63 -12.06
CA ASN A 59 13.56 18.83 -11.03
C ASN A 59 14.87 18.06 -11.27
N GLU A 60 15.07 17.43 -12.43
CA GLU A 60 16.27 16.63 -12.76
C GLU A 60 17.59 17.42 -12.74
N ILE A 61 17.54 18.76 -12.74
CA ILE A 61 18.70 19.64 -12.99
C ILE A 61 19.45 20.06 -11.72
N GLU A 62 18.86 19.98 -10.51
CA GLU A 62 19.39 20.66 -9.30
C GLU A 62 19.86 19.76 -8.12
N HIS A 63 19.74 18.42 -8.16
CA HIS A 63 19.92 17.60 -6.95
C HIS A 63 20.86 16.38 -7.05
N ASP A 64 22.15 16.64 -6.87
CA ASP A 64 23.20 15.67 -6.47
C ASP A 64 23.19 15.39 -4.94
N VAL A 65 22.00 15.31 -4.32
CA VAL A 65 21.85 15.36 -2.84
C VAL A 65 20.91 14.26 -2.31
N GLY A 66 21.37 13.02 -2.47
CA GLY A 66 20.95 11.90 -1.62
C GLY A 66 19.65 11.19 -1.98
N LEU A 67 19.53 10.01 -1.40
CA LEU A 67 18.46 9.03 -1.56
C LEU A 67 17.17 9.51 -0.85
N VAL A 68 16.23 10.12 -1.58
CA VAL A 68 14.97 10.67 -1.01
C VAL A 68 13.86 9.61 -1.05
N GLU A 69 13.44 9.11 0.12
CA GLU A 69 12.30 8.19 0.25
C GLU A 69 10.98 8.84 -0.21
N PHE A 70 10.32 8.22 -1.19
CA PHE A 70 8.96 8.57 -1.57
C PHE A 70 7.93 7.74 -0.77
N PRO A 71 6.87 8.36 -0.21
CA PRO A 71 6.64 9.79 -0.08
C PRO A 71 7.34 10.33 1.18
N THR A 72 7.92 11.53 1.08
CA THR A 72 8.54 12.17 2.25
C THR A 72 7.48 12.42 3.34
N ASP A 73 7.89 12.48 4.61
CA ASP A 73 6.95 12.54 5.75
C ASP A 73 5.89 13.65 5.65
N LYS A 74 6.26 14.80 5.09
CA LYS A 74 5.33 15.92 4.85
C LYS A 74 4.25 15.55 3.83
N GLN A 75 4.62 14.85 2.76
CA GLN A 75 3.69 14.33 1.75
C GLN A 75 2.80 13.26 2.40
N ARG A 76 3.40 12.31 3.10
CA ARG A 76 2.72 11.23 3.83
C ARG A 76 1.68 11.76 4.82
N MET A 77 1.99 12.83 5.56
CA MET A 77 1.04 13.52 6.44
C MET A 77 -0.12 14.20 5.68
N ALA A 78 0.15 14.80 4.52
CA ALA A 78 -0.87 15.44 3.71
C ALA A 78 -1.79 14.40 3.05
N ILE A 79 -1.25 13.30 2.51
CA ILE A 79 -2.01 12.17 1.97
C ILE A 79 -2.92 11.57 3.05
N LYS A 80 -2.42 11.38 4.28
CA LYS A 80 -3.26 10.93 5.43
C LYS A 80 -4.43 11.87 5.73
N LYS A 81 -4.23 13.19 5.63
CA LYS A 81 -5.29 14.18 5.83
C LYS A 81 -6.34 14.11 4.72
N GLU A 82 -5.92 13.97 3.47
CA GLU A 82 -6.82 13.83 2.33
C GLU A 82 -7.60 12.53 2.38
N ALA A 83 -6.95 11.39 2.59
CA ALA A 83 -7.61 10.10 2.74
C ALA A 83 -8.66 10.13 3.87
N LYS A 84 -8.36 10.80 5.00
CA LYS A 84 -9.36 11.02 6.07
C LYS A 84 -10.56 11.84 5.59
N GLN A 85 -10.35 12.88 4.77
CA GLN A 85 -11.43 13.67 4.17
C GLN A 85 -12.26 12.83 3.18
N ARG A 86 -11.62 12.20 2.19
CA ARG A 86 -12.30 11.30 1.22
C ARG A 86 -13.09 10.20 1.93
N LYS A 87 -12.52 9.58 2.98
CA LYS A 87 -13.21 8.58 3.82
C LYS A 87 -14.43 9.15 4.54
N SER A 88 -14.34 10.35 5.11
CA SER A 88 -15.50 11.01 5.74
C SER A 88 -16.62 11.36 4.75
N ARG A 89 -16.26 11.63 3.49
CA ARG A 89 -17.20 11.87 2.37
C ARG A 89 -17.68 10.59 1.68
N LYS A 90 -17.22 9.40 2.12
CA LYS A 90 -17.46 8.10 1.45
C LYS A 90 -16.93 8.02 0.00
N GLN A 91 -15.91 8.82 -0.32
CA GLN A 91 -15.26 8.90 -1.64
C GLN A 91 -13.92 8.15 -1.72
N LEU A 92 -13.44 7.57 -0.61
CA LEU A 92 -12.21 6.77 -0.62
C LEU A 92 -12.57 5.33 -1.04
N PRO A 93 -12.12 4.84 -2.21
CA PRO A 93 -12.36 3.46 -2.61
C PRO A 93 -11.67 2.50 -1.64
N TYR A 94 -12.22 1.30 -1.54
CA TYR A 94 -11.60 0.22 -0.80
C TYR A 94 -11.71 -1.09 -1.57
N PHE A 95 -10.69 -1.93 -1.42
CA PHE A 95 -10.69 -3.32 -1.87
C PHE A 95 -10.63 -4.24 -0.65
N SER A 96 -11.27 -5.40 -0.73
CA SER A 96 -11.22 -6.41 0.34
C SER A 96 -10.65 -7.67 -0.25
N LEU A 97 -9.53 -8.14 0.29
CA LEU A 97 -8.91 -9.39 -0.13
C LEU A 97 -9.84 -10.58 0.16
N SER A 98 -9.75 -11.63 -0.66
CA SER A 98 -10.38 -12.92 -0.36
C SER A 98 -9.78 -13.54 0.91
N GLU A 99 -10.49 -14.49 1.55
CA GLU A 99 -9.98 -15.11 2.80
C GLU A 99 -8.68 -15.90 2.59
N GLU A 100 -8.46 -16.41 1.38
CA GLU A 100 -7.28 -17.17 0.96
C GLU A 100 -6.05 -16.25 0.84
N GLU A 101 -6.22 -15.09 0.22
CA GLU A 101 -5.16 -14.08 0.00
C GLU A 101 -4.78 -13.25 1.26
N MET A 102 -5.47 -13.44 2.40
CA MET A 102 -5.22 -12.68 3.63
C MET A 102 -3.89 -13.00 4.34
N ASN A 103 -2.99 -13.80 3.73
CA ASN A 103 -1.73 -14.20 4.35
C ASN A 103 -0.47 -13.90 3.52
N GLY A 104 -0.60 -13.31 2.33
CA GLY A 104 0.54 -12.85 1.51
C GLY A 104 0.72 -13.56 0.16
N GLU A 105 -0.12 -14.53 -0.17
CA GLU A 105 -0.19 -15.12 -1.50
C GLU A 105 -1.32 -14.41 -2.26
N TRP A 106 -0.99 -13.35 -3.00
CA TRP A 106 -1.95 -12.54 -3.77
C TRP A 106 -1.98 -12.98 -5.23
N SER A 107 -3.18 -13.03 -5.82
CA SER A 107 -3.34 -13.36 -7.23
C SER A 107 -3.01 -12.17 -8.15
N ASP A 108 -2.57 -12.47 -9.38
CA ASP A 108 -2.42 -11.47 -10.45
C ASP A 108 -3.73 -10.72 -10.74
N GLU A 109 -4.88 -11.39 -10.55
CA GLU A 109 -6.21 -10.78 -10.66
C GLU A 109 -6.44 -9.70 -9.59
N THR A 110 -6.02 -9.95 -8.35
CA THR A 110 -6.03 -8.97 -7.25
C THR A 110 -5.12 -7.79 -7.57
N PHE A 111 -3.88 -8.01 -8.03
CA PHE A 111 -2.98 -6.92 -8.39
C PHE A 111 -3.52 -6.08 -9.56
N SER A 112 -4.03 -6.72 -10.62
CA SER A 112 -4.66 -6.05 -11.77
C SER A 112 -5.88 -5.22 -11.37
N THR A 113 -6.73 -5.74 -10.49
CA THR A 113 -7.93 -5.05 -9.98
C THR A 113 -7.55 -3.85 -9.11
N VAL A 114 -6.61 -4.03 -8.18
CA VAL A 114 -6.07 -2.95 -7.33
C VAL A 114 -5.39 -1.88 -8.18
N TRP A 115 -4.63 -2.27 -9.19
CA TRP A 115 -3.96 -1.35 -10.10
C TRP A 115 -4.94 -0.47 -10.85
N LYS A 116 -5.93 -1.07 -11.50
CA LYS A 116 -6.99 -0.35 -12.21
C LYS A 116 -7.67 0.68 -11.30
N GLN A 117 -7.98 0.28 -10.07
CA GLN A 117 -8.61 1.18 -9.10
C GLN A 117 -7.69 2.35 -8.69
N LEU A 118 -6.38 2.10 -8.56
CA LEU A 118 -5.38 3.15 -8.34
C LEU A 118 -5.24 4.07 -9.55
N THR A 119 -5.34 3.56 -10.79
CA THR A 119 -5.26 4.39 -12.00
C THR A 119 -6.39 5.42 -12.06
N GLU A 120 -7.56 5.07 -11.54
CA GLU A 120 -8.74 5.96 -11.49
C GLU A 120 -8.73 6.97 -10.33
N THR A 121 -8.05 6.67 -9.20
CA THR A 121 -8.30 7.38 -7.92
C THR A 121 -7.07 7.84 -7.13
N GLU A 122 -5.86 7.45 -7.54
CA GLU A 122 -4.56 7.61 -6.85
C GLU A 122 -4.45 7.00 -5.44
N MET A 123 -5.53 6.76 -4.70
CA MET A 123 -5.48 6.25 -3.32
C MET A 123 -6.66 5.34 -2.98
N MET A 124 -6.36 4.26 -2.24
CA MET A 124 -7.37 3.30 -1.80
C MET A 124 -7.00 2.63 -0.47
N GLU A 125 -8.00 2.10 0.22
CA GLU A 125 -7.80 1.22 1.38
C GLU A 125 -7.92 -0.25 0.99
N ILE A 126 -6.87 -1.04 1.22
CA ILE A 126 -6.93 -2.50 1.15
C ILE A 126 -7.31 -3.02 2.54
N LYS A 127 -8.31 -3.90 2.60
CA LYS A 127 -8.80 -4.57 3.81
C LYS A 127 -8.44 -6.05 3.77
N GLY A 128 -8.08 -6.61 4.92
CA GLY A 128 -7.79 -8.04 5.07
C GLY A 128 -6.32 -8.42 4.87
N VAL A 129 -5.39 -7.46 4.82
CA VAL A 129 -3.96 -7.68 4.48
C VAL A 129 -3.25 -8.72 5.36
N CYS A 130 -3.66 -8.84 6.62
CA CYS A 130 -3.32 -9.98 7.46
C CYS A 130 -4.45 -10.19 8.47
N ARG A 131 -5.05 -11.39 8.52
CA ARG A 131 -6.16 -11.70 9.45
C ARG A 131 -5.67 -12.05 10.86
N THR A 132 -4.58 -12.80 10.96
CA THR A 132 -4.10 -13.43 12.20
C THR A 132 -3.35 -12.46 13.10
N ASP A 133 -2.41 -11.68 12.56
CA ASP A 133 -1.60 -10.74 13.35
C ASP A 133 -1.63 -9.30 12.80
N ARG A 134 -2.18 -8.39 13.60
CA ARG A 134 -2.17 -6.95 13.34
C ARG A 134 -0.76 -6.37 13.23
N ARG A 135 0.26 -6.96 13.86
CA ARG A 135 1.67 -6.50 13.77
C ARG A 135 2.27 -6.86 12.42
N ALA A 136 1.91 -8.01 11.84
CA ALA A 136 2.34 -8.43 10.50
C ALA A 136 1.76 -7.55 9.37
N VAL A 137 0.60 -6.91 9.57
CA VAL A 137 -0.07 -6.06 8.56
C VAL A 137 0.84 -5.02 7.91
N PHE A 138 1.76 -4.39 8.66
CA PHE A 138 2.69 -3.42 8.08
C PHE A 138 3.73 -4.06 7.15
N ARG A 139 4.23 -5.25 7.50
CA ARG A 139 5.17 -6.00 6.67
C ARG A 139 4.48 -6.49 5.40
N GLN A 140 3.31 -7.13 5.55
CA GLN A 140 2.55 -7.65 4.40
C GLN A 140 2.08 -6.52 3.48
N ALA A 141 1.55 -5.42 4.01
CA ALA A 141 1.16 -4.27 3.18
C ALA A 141 2.35 -3.63 2.45
N LYS A 142 3.58 -3.77 2.97
CA LYS A 142 4.79 -3.26 2.32
C LYS A 142 5.24 -4.21 1.20
N LEU A 143 5.22 -5.53 1.43
CA LEU A 143 5.48 -6.53 0.37
C LEU A 143 4.48 -6.39 -0.78
N PHE A 144 3.19 -6.27 -0.47
CA PHE A 144 2.14 -6.00 -1.47
C PHE A 144 2.44 -4.77 -2.34
N CYS A 145 2.92 -3.67 -1.75
CA CYS A 145 3.29 -2.48 -2.53
C CYS A 145 4.52 -2.71 -3.40
N GLU A 146 5.50 -3.47 -2.91
CA GLU A 146 6.74 -3.79 -3.64
C GLU A 146 6.45 -4.71 -4.84
N GLU A 147 5.67 -5.77 -4.65
CA GLU A 147 5.24 -6.69 -5.72
C GLU A 147 4.34 -5.99 -6.76
N LEU A 148 3.44 -5.10 -6.31
CA LEU A 148 2.62 -4.28 -7.22
C LEU A 148 3.49 -3.29 -8.02
N GLU A 149 4.50 -2.67 -7.40
CA GLU A 149 5.44 -1.77 -8.10
C GLU A 149 6.27 -2.53 -9.16
N ASP A 150 6.80 -3.71 -8.82
CA ASP A 150 7.54 -4.57 -9.74
C ASP A 150 6.69 -4.96 -10.96
N MET A 151 5.41 -5.35 -10.75
CA MET A 151 4.47 -5.72 -11.82
C MET A 151 4.17 -4.58 -12.80
N ILE A 152 4.18 -3.32 -12.33
CA ILE A 152 3.71 -2.15 -13.09
C ILE A 152 4.85 -1.30 -13.64
N SER A 153 6.05 -1.41 -13.07
CA SER A 153 7.34 -0.93 -13.61
C SER A 153 7.44 0.56 -14.01
N SER A 154 6.44 1.39 -13.70
CA SER A 154 6.30 2.75 -14.26
C SER A 154 5.98 3.85 -13.26
N LEU A 155 5.40 3.53 -12.09
CA LEU A 155 5.03 4.51 -11.07
C LEU A 155 5.23 3.92 -9.65
N PRO A 156 5.72 4.73 -8.69
CA PRO A 156 6.01 4.26 -7.33
C PRO A 156 4.73 4.02 -6.52
N VAL A 157 4.67 2.90 -5.80
CA VAL A 157 3.52 2.53 -4.97
C VAL A 157 3.85 2.70 -3.48
N ALA A 158 3.20 3.67 -2.85
CA ALA A 158 3.49 4.06 -1.47
C ALA A 158 2.51 3.50 -0.43
N LEU A 159 3.03 2.75 0.55
CA LEU A 159 2.31 2.46 1.80
C LEU A 159 2.27 3.71 2.71
N ILE A 160 1.09 4.29 2.89
CA ILE A 160 0.91 5.54 3.64
C ILE A 160 0.70 5.29 5.14
N SER A 161 -0.18 4.35 5.49
CA SER A 161 -0.45 3.95 6.87
C SER A 161 -1.21 2.65 6.94
N THR A 162 -1.03 1.91 8.04
CA THR A 162 -1.89 0.79 8.41
C THR A 162 -2.78 1.16 9.60
N LYS A 163 -3.99 0.60 9.65
CA LYS A 163 -4.93 0.73 10.78
C LYS A 163 -5.69 -0.57 10.96
N GLY A 164 -5.48 -1.26 12.08
CA GLY A 164 -6.02 -2.62 12.25
C GLY A 164 -5.52 -3.53 11.14
N HIS A 165 -6.43 -4.23 10.47
CA HIS A 165 -6.16 -5.12 9.33
C HIS A 165 -6.34 -4.42 7.97
N THR A 166 -6.17 -3.10 7.93
CA THR A 166 -6.30 -2.28 6.72
C THR A 166 -5.03 -1.50 6.43
N ALA A 167 -4.70 -1.37 5.14
CA ALA A 167 -3.60 -0.56 4.63
C ALA A 167 -4.16 0.53 3.71
N LEU A 168 -3.65 1.76 3.87
CA LEU A 168 -3.88 2.87 2.95
C LEU A 168 -2.68 2.96 2.01
N ILE A 169 -2.92 2.79 0.72
CA ILE A 169 -1.90 2.89 -0.33
C ILE A 169 -2.16 4.11 -1.23
N PHE A 170 -1.11 4.61 -1.86
CA PHE A 170 -1.14 5.76 -2.76
C PHE A 170 -0.19 5.54 -3.94
N CYS A 171 -0.62 5.89 -5.14
CA CYS A 171 0.19 5.90 -6.36
C CYS A 171 -0.16 7.15 -7.18
N PRO A 172 0.81 7.96 -7.65
CA PRO A 172 0.55 9.23 -8.35
C PRO A 172 0.19 9.01 -9.83
N THR A 173 -0.88 8.28 -10.09
CA THR A 173 -1.31 7.80 -11.42
C THR A 173 -1.96 8.84 -12.32
N LEU A 174 -2.67 9.83 -11.76
CA LEU A 174 -3.50 10.72 -12.56
C LEU A 174 -2.67 11.83 -13.24
N PRO A 175 -3.05 12.30 -14.45
CA PRO A 175 -2.38 13.42 -15.09
C PRO A 175 -2.58 14.72 -14.29
N GLN A 176 -1.67 15.69 -14.45
CA GLN A 176 -1.63 16.93 -13.67
C GLN A 176 -2.95 17.75 -13.69
N GLU A 177 -3.75 17.58 -14.74
CA GLU A 177 -4.99 18.32 -14.99
C GLU A 177 -6.26 17.62 -14.50
N HIS A 178 -6.17 16.36 -14.03
CA HIS A 178 -7.34 15.59 -13.61
C HIS A 178 -8.04 16.23 -12.39
N PRO A 179 -9.38 16.36 -12.38
CA PRO A 179 -10.11 17.04 -11.30
C PRO A 179 -9.93 16.36 -9.93
N ASP A 180 -9.90 15.03 -9.90
CA ASP A 180 -9.71 14.24 -8.67
C ASP A 180 -8.25 14.02 -8.27
N LYS A 181 -7.30 14.58 -9.02
CA LYS A 181 -5.88 14.50 -8.67
C LYS A 181 -5.64 15.11 -7.29
N PHE A 182 -4.83 14.44 -6.49
CA PHE A 182 -4.41 14.91 -5.19
C PHE A 182 -3.43 16.08 -5.30
N ILE A 183 -3.98 17.30 -5.44
CA ILE A 183 -3.21 18.54 -5.50
C ILE A 183 -2.70 18.90 -4.09
N LEU A 184 -1.40 18.72 -3.91
CA LEU A 184 -0.67 19.13 -2.71
C LEU A 184 -0.47 20.65 -2.70
N ARG A 185 -1.40 21.34 -2.03
CA ARG A 185 -1.33 22.80 -1.86
C ARG A 185 -0.19 23.18 -0.91
N THR A 186 0.91 23.69 -1.46
CA THR A 186 1.99 24.29 -0.68
C THR A 186 1.70 25.76 -0.36
N SER A 187 2.33 26.29 0.69
CA SER A 187 2.17 27.68 1.15
C SER A 187 2.71 28.77 0.19
N VAL A 188 3.19 28.36 -0.99
CA VAL A 188 3.77 29.22 -2.04
C VAL A 188 2.77 29.56 -3.14
N GLY A 189 1.57 28.96 -3.15
CA GLY A 189 0.51 29.22 -4.15
C GLY A 189 0.73 28.58 -5.52
N GLN A 190 1.93 28.09 -5.82
CA GLN A 190 2.19 27.29 -7.02
C GLN A 190 1.60 25.87 -6.87
N LYS A 191 0.84 25.42 -7.87
CA LYS A 191 0.29 24.05 -7.91
C LYS A 191 1.45 23.06 -8.11
N ASN A 192 1.45 21.97 -7.34
CA ASN A 192 2.35 20.81 -7.47
C ASN A 192 3.86 21.04 -7.31
N VAL A 193 4.33 22.26 -6.98
CA VAL A 193 5.76 22.52 -6.75
C VAL A 193 6.13 22.22 -5.29
N TRP A 194 7.04 21.25 -5.10
CA TRP A 194 7.52 20.77 -3.79
C TRP A 194 8.56 21.65 -3.09
N ARG A 195 8.77 22.89 -3.56
CA ARG A 195 9.75 23.80 -2.96
C ARG A 195 9.21 24.34 -1.63
N SER A 196 10.02 24.24 -0.57
CA SER A 196 9.73 24.94 0.68
C SER A 196 9.64 26.43 0.38
N ARG A 197 8.59 27.13 0.86
CA ARG A 197 8.53 28.58 0.75
C ARG A 197 9.81 29.15 1.37
N PRO A 198 10.63 29.93 0.63
CA PRO A 198 11.77 30.59 1.25
C PRO A 198 11.22 31.48 2.37
N LYS A 199 11.74 31.29 3.58
CA LYS A 199 11.41 32.19 4.69
C LYS A 199 11.99 33.55 4.32
N ALA A 200 11.16 34.59 4.38
CA ALA A 200 11.65 35.95 4.16
C ALA A 200 12.82 36.23 5.11
N LEU A 201 13.85 36.92 4.62
CA LEU A 201 15.02 37.30 5.40
C LEU A 201 14.57 38.07 6.65
N ARG A 202 15.18 37.75 7.78
CA ARG A 202 14.88 38.39 9.06
C ARG A 202 16.09 39.12 9.59
N ASP A 203 15.85 40.27 10.20
CA ASP A 203 16.88 40.99 10.93
C ASP A 203 17.22 40.29 12.27
N ASN A 204 18.21 40.82 12.98
CA ASN A 204 18.62 40.31 14.30
C ASN A 204 17.52 40.43 15.38
N ARG A 205 16.40 41.10 15.09
CA ARG A 205 15.21 41.24 15.96
C ARG A 205 14.06 40.33 15.54
N GLY A 206 14.26 39.51 14.49
CA GLY A 206 13.26 38.60 13.95
C GLY A 206 12.20 39.26 13.06
N GLN A 207 12.33 40.55 12.72
CA GLN A 207 11.44 41.27 11.81
C GLN A 207 11.75 40.91 10.36
N ILE A 208 10.74 40.88 9.49
CA ILE A 208 10.94 40.64 8.06
C ILE A 208 11.58 41.87 7.43
N ILE A 209 12.74 41.69 6.78
CA ILE A 209 13.37 42.74 5.98
C ILE A 209 12.49 42.96 4.76
N LYS A 210 12.02 44.20 4.57
CA LYS A 210 11.35 44.66 3.36
C LYS A 210 12.39 45.39 2.51
N GLU A 211 12.48 45.02 1.25
CA GLU A 211 13.08 45.84 0.19
C GLU A 211 12.11 46.95 -0.22
#